data_AF-A0AAD6G723-F1
#
_entry.id   AF-A0AAD6G723-F1
#
_cell.length_a   1.000
_cell.length_b   1.000
_cell.length_c   1.000
_cell.angle_alpha   90.00
_cell.angle_beta   90.00
_cell.angle_gamma   90.00
#
_symmetry.space_group_name_H-M   'P 1'
#
loop_
_entity.id
_entity.type
_entity.pdbx_description
1 polymer ?
#
loop_
_entity_poly.entity_id
_entity_poly.type
_entity_poly.pdbx_seq_one_letter_code
_entity_poly.pdbx_strand_id
1 'polypeptide(L)' 'MDGLTSTSEIRDFEKENSLSPSGMTALTGIASAAMQDQAFSVEIDYLVKPLSLRKLRKTMNME' A
#
# COMPACT_ATOMS: atom_id res chain seq x y z
N MET A 1 9.23 11.37 6.42
CA MET A 1 7.95 10.93 5.84
C MET A 1 8.07 9.44 5.58
N ASP A 2 7.24 8.62 6.23
CA ASP A 2 7.15 7.18 6.00
C ASP A 2 5.97 6.85 5.06
N GLY A 3 5.94 5.63 4.53
CA GLY A 3 4.92 5.22 3.57
C GLY A 3 3.49 5.26 4.15
N LEU A 4 3.31 5.10 5.46
CA LEU A 4 1.99 5.09 6.10
C LEU A 4 1.44 6.52 6.23
N THR A 5 2.30 7.45 6.67
CA THR A 5 2.00 8.87 6.74
C THR A 5 1.66 9.40 5.35
N SER A 6 2.45 9.06 4.33
CA SER A 6 2.14 9.40 2.94
C SER A 6 0.81 8.83 2.47
N THR A 7 0.49 7.58 2.80
CA THR A 7 -0.82 7.00 2.45
C THR A 7 -1.96 7.76 3.12
N SER A 8 -1.83 8.12 4.40
CA SER A 8 -2.86 8.92 5.10
C SER A 8 -3.07 10.27 4.43
N GLU A 9 -1.99 11.00 4.13
CA GLU A 9 -2.06 12.30 3.46
C GLU A 9 -2.68 12.19 2.06
N ILE A 10 -2.39 11.12 1.31
CA ILE A 10 -3.03 10.85 0.01
C ILE A 10 -4.53 10.62 0.18
N ARG A 11 -4.96 9.83 1.19
CA ARG A 11 -6.39 9.58 1.46
C ARG A 11 -7.13 10.84 1.87
N ASP A 12 -6.51 11.66 2.71
CA ASP A 12 -7.09 12.95 3.12
C ASP A 12 -7.24 13.88 1.92
N PHE A 13 -6.21 13.98 1.07
CA PHE A 13 -6.28 14.75 -0.18
C PHE A 13 -7.37 14.22 -1.14
N GLU A 14 -7.47 12.91 -1.33
CA GLU A 14 -8.51 12.29 -2.16
C GLU A 14 -9.91 12.64 -1.63
N LYS A 15 -10.10 12.58 -0.31
CA LYS A 15 -11.38 12.89 0.34
C LYS A 15 -11.74 14.36 0.23
N GLU A 16 -10.79 15.26 0.50
CA GLU A 16 -10.99 16.71 0.40
C GLU A 16 -11.36 17.15 -1.03
N ASN A 17 -10.80 16.48 -2.04
CA ASN A 17 -11.02 16.80 -3.44
C ASN A 17 -12.10 15.93 -4.10
N SER A 18 -12.82 15.09 -3.33
CA SER A 18 -13.85 14.17 -3.84
C SER A 18 -13.35 13.27 -5.00
N LEU A 19 -12.08 12.86 -4.92
CA LEU A 19 -11.46 11.97 -5.89
C LEU A 19 -11.79 10.52 -5.57
N SER A 20 -11.78 9.68 -6.60
CA SER A 20 -11.88 8.24 -6.40
C SER A 20 -10.61 7.72 -5.72
N PRO A 21 -10.71 6.87 -4.69
CA PRO A 21 -9.54 6.33 -3.99
C PRO A 21 -8.58 5.62 -4.96
N SER A 22 -7.31 6.00 -4.94
CA SER A 22 -6.27 5.33 -5.72
C SER A 22 -5.93 3.96 -5.13
N GLY A 23 -5.55 3.02 -6.00
CA GLY A 23 -5.02 1.72 -5.61
C GLY A 23 -3.61 1.88 -5.05
N MET A 24 -3.41 1.50 -3.79
CA MET A 24 -2.12 1.61 -3.11
C MET A 24 -1.70 0.26 -2.55
N THR A 25 -0.40 -0.04 -2.66
CA THR A 25 0.18 -1.27 -2.13
C THR A 25 1.46 -0.96 -1.37
N ALA A 26 1.50 -1.28 -0.07
CA ALA A 26 2.67 -1.09 0.77
C ALA A 26 3.78 -2.12 0.46
N LEU A 27 5.02 -1.67 0.31
CA LEU A 27 6.19 -2.53 0.10
C LEU A 27 7.02 -2.65 1.37
N THR A 28 6.83 -3.75 2.10
CA THR A 28 7.46 -4.00 3.41
C THR A 28 8.81 -4.72 3.27
N GLY A 29 9.82 -4.29 4.02
CA GLY A 29 11.19 -4.85 3.98
C GLY A 29 11.38 -6.09 4.85
N ILE A 30 10.61 -6.17 5.93
CA ILE A 30 10.56 -7.27 6.90
C ILE A 30 9.09 -7.34 7.31
N ALA A 31 8.46 -8.52 7.23
CA ALA A 31 7.06 -8.74 7.60
C ALA A 31 6.86 -8.66 9.12
N SER A 32 7.21 -7.52 9.72
CA SER A 32 6.86 -7.19 11.09
C SER A 32 5.34 -7.17 11.20
N ALA A 33 4.78 -7.93 12.15
CA ALA A 33 3.34 -7.97 12.40
C ALA A 33 2.77 -6.56 12.63
N ALA A 34 3.53 -5.67 13.28
CA ALA A 34 3.12 -4.29 13.50
C ALA A 34 2.94 -3.49 12.18
N MET A 35 3.73 -3.79 11.15
CA MET A 35 3.60 -3.13 9.84
C MET A 35 2.43 -3.69 9.03
N GLN A 36 2.09 -4.96 9.23
CA GLN A 36 0.88 -5.56 8.64
C GLN A 36 -0.37 -4.99 9.30
N ASP A 37 -0.41 -4.93 10.63
CA ASP A 37 -1.55 -4.39 11.40
C ASP A 37 -1.82 -2.92 11.02
N GLN A 38 -0.76 -2.13 10.84
CA GLN A 38 -0.90 -0.76 10.35
C GLN A 38 -1.41 -0.70 8.92
N ALA A 39 -0.93 -1.53 7.99
CA ALA A 39 -1.46 -1.57 6.63
C ALA A 39 -2.96 -1.99 6.59
N PHE A 40 -3.37 -2.93 7.44
CA PHE A 40 -4.78 -3.29 7.63
C PHE A 40 -5.62 -2.11 8.09
N SER A 41 -5.08 -1.26 8.98
CA SER A 41 -5.79 -0.08 9.46
C SER A 41 -6.00 1.01 8.39
N VAL A 42 -5.22 1.01 7.30
CA VAL A 42 -5.34 1.99 6.20
C VAL A 42 -6.01 1.38 4.95
N GLU A 43 -6.59 0.17 5.03
CA GLU A 43 -7.24 -0.54 3.92
C GLU A 43 -6.35 -0.62 2.65
N ILE A 44 -5.04 -0.77 2.82
CA ILE A 44 -4.09 -0.95 1.70
C ILE A 44 -3.54 -2.37 1.65
N ASP A 45 -3.39 -2.89 0.43
CA ASP A 45 -2.71 -4.17 0.21
C ASP A 45 -1.22 -4.05 0.57
N TYR A 46 -0.60 -5.18 0.93
CA TYR A 46 0.84 -5.19 1.24
C TYR A 46 1.59 -6.30 0.49
N LEU A 47 2.85 -6.01 0.21
CA LEU A 47 3.80 -6.88 -0.47
C LEU A 47 5.11 -6.92 0.34
N VAL A 48 5.68 -8.11 0.49
CA VAL A 48 6.88 -8.36 1.30
C VAL A 48 8.09 -8.53 0.41
N LYS A 49 9.17 -7.79 0.68
CA LYS A 49 10.47 -7.92 0.01
C LYS A 49 11.23 -9.18 0.50
N PRO A 50 12.02 -9.83 -0.36
CA PRO A 50 12.23 -9.52 -1.77
C PRO A 50 11.04 -9.95 -2.65
N LEU A 51 10.66 -9.10 -3.61
CA LEU A 51 9.60 -9.37 -4.57
C LEU A 51 10.20 -9.76 -5.90
N SER A 52 9.68 -10.80 -6.52
CA SER A 52 9.97 -11.08 -7.93
C SER A 52 9.06 -10.25 -8.82
N LEU A 53 9.59 -9.74 -9.93
CA LEU A 53 8.79 -9.03 -10.95
C LEU A 53 7.62 -9.88 -11.45
N ARG A 54 7.80 -11.20 -11.52
CA ARG A 54 6.75 -12.15 -11.89
C ARG A 54 5.60 -12.17 -10.87
N LYS A 55 5.91 -12.10 -9.57
CA LYS A 55 4.88 -12.06 -8.51
C LYS A 55 4.18 -10.70 -8.49
N LEU A 56 4.93 -9.61 -8.64
CA LEU A 56 4.39 -8.25 -8.72
C LEU A 56 3.42 -8.12 -9.90
N ARG A 57 3.81 -8.60 -11.08
CA ARG A 57 2.98 -8.59 -12.30
C ARG A 57 1.65 -9.33 -12.09
N LYS A 58 1.67 -10.49 -11.41
CA LYS A 58 0.46 -11.23 -11.05
C LYS A 58 -0.42 -10.45 -10.07
N THR A 59 0.17 -9.78 -9.07
CA THR A 59 -0.58 -8.98 -8.09
C THR A 59 -1.21 -7.73 -8.73
N MET A 60 -0.55 -7.12 -9.71
CA MET A 60 -1.06 -5.93 -10.40
C MET A 60 -2.07 -6.27 -11.52
N ASN A 61 -2.44 -7.55 -11.71
CA ASN A 61 -3.27 -8.02 -12.83
C ASN A 61 -2.78 -7.52 -14.20
N MET A 62 -1.47 -7.36 -14.37
CA MET A 62 -0.86 -6.99 -15.65
C MET A 62 -0.52 -8.29 -16.40
N GLU A 63 -1.38 -8.71 -17.32
CA GLU A 63 -1.08 -9.87 -18.19
C GLU A 63 0.07 -9.59 -19.17
#